data_AF-A0A953K4K3-F1
#
_entry.id   AF-A0A953K4K3-F1
#
_cell.length_a   1.000
_cell.length_b   1.000
_cell.length_c   1.000
_cell.angle_alpha   90.00
_cell.angle_beta   90.00
_cell.angle_gamma   90.00
#
_symmetry.space_group_name_H-M   'P 1'
#
loop_
_entity.id
_entity.type
_entity.pdbx_description
1 polymer ?
#
loop_
_entity_poly.entity_id
_entity_poly.type
_entity_poly.pdbx_seq_one_letter_code
_entity_poly.pdbx_strand_id
1 'polypeptide(L)' 'MARVTDEVKVGILSSTFHFPEVMLNTITSNIHDSEAMCPEYKVVTCRIRKARKGQMRRTGEVVVKDQRRAIALRQP' A
#
# COMPACT_ATOMS: atom_id res chain seq x y z
N MET A 1 -11.04 -7.23 3.66
CA MET A 1 -10.88 -8.71 3.62
C MET A 1 -9.85 -9.04 2.55
N ALA A 2 -9.14 -10.16 2.62
CA ALA A 2 -8.18 -10.55 1.59
C ALA A 2 -8.78 -11.69 0.75
N ARG A 3 -8.63 -11.61 -0.58
CA ARG A 3 -9.02 -12.64 -1.54
C ARG A 3 -7.76 -13.23 -2.17
N VAL A 4 -7.62 -14.55 -2.12
CA VAL A 4 -6.50 -15.27 -2.75
C VAL A 4 -7.01 -15.86 -4.05
N THR A 5 -6.36 -15.50 -5.16
CA THR A 5 -6.68 -15.95 -6.52
C THR A 5 -5.39 -16.13 -7.31
N ASP A 6 -5.49 -16.83 -8.44
CA ASP A 6 -4.47 -17.01 -9.48
C ASP A 6 -4.59 -15.98 -10.62
N GLU A 7 -5.55 -15.05 -10.52
CA GLU A 7 -5.79 -13.97 -11.49
C GLU A 7 -4.60 -13.01 -11.64
N VAL A 8 -3.69 -12.96 -10.65
CA VAL A 8 -2.49 -12.13 -10.65
C VAL A 8 -1.24 -13.00 -10.49
N LYS A 9 -0.13 -12.55 -11.08
CA LYS A 9 1.16 -13.26 -11.00
C LYS A 9 1.66 -13.31 -9.55
N VAL A 10 2.42 -14.36 -9.22
CA VAL A 10 3.06 -14.51 -7.91
C VAL A 10 3.92 -13.29 -7.58
N GLY A 11 3.74 -12.74 -6.39
CA GLY A 11 4.43 -11.54 -5.93
C GLY A 11 3.72 -10.22 -6.26
N ILE A 12 2.61 -10.26 -7.00
CA ILE A 12 1.79 -9.08 -7.31
C ILE A 12 0.56 -9.04 -6.40
N LEU A 13 0.27 -7.85 -5.87
CA LEU A 13 -0.96 -7.55 -5.14
C LEU A 13 -1.80 -6.60 -6.00
N SER A 14 -3.06 -6.95 -6.23
CA SER A 14 -4.05 -6.05 -6.81
C SER A 14 -4.99 -5.54 -5.71
N SER A 15 -5.27 -4.25 -5.71
CA SER A 15 -6.20 -3.62 -4.77
C SER A 15 -6.79 -2.35 -5.35
N THR A 16 -7.95 -1.93 -4.83
CA THR A 16 -8.70 -0.77 -5.30
C THR A 16 -8.83 0.29 -4.22
N PHE A 17 -8.93 1.56 -4.62
CA PHE A 17 -9.07 2.70 -3.70
C PHE A 17 -10.52 3.20 -3.54
N HIS A 18 -11.52 2.44 -4.04
CA HIS A 18 -12.93 2.83 -3.95
C HIS A 18 -13.47 2.97 -2.52
N PHE A 19 -12.81 2.34 -1.53
CA PHE A 19 -13.25 2.30 -0.14
C PHE A 19 -12.42 3.25 0.72
N PRO A 20 -12.94 4.42 1.13
CA PRO A 20 -12.19 5.40 1.91
C PRO A 20 -11.77 4.87 3.28
N GLU A 21 -12.48 3.88 3.83
CA GLU A 21 -12.18 3.27 5.13
C GLU A 21 -10.83 2.54 5.16
N VAL A 22 -10.33 2.11 3.99
CA VAL A 22 -9.08 1.38 3.83
C VAL A 22 -7.88 2.32 3.71
N MET A 23 -8.09 3.57 3.29
CA MET A 23 -7.05 4.59 3.04
C MET A 23 -5.83 4.04 2.27
N LEU A 24 -6.10 3.36 1.16
CA LEU A 24 -5.06 2.69 0.37
C LEU A 24 -3.96 3.66 -0.11
N ASN A 25 -4.33 4.89 -0.43
CA ASN A 25 -3.37 5.87 -0.95
C ASN A 25 -2.35 6.34 0.11
N THR A 26 -2.51 6.00 1.38
CA THR A 26 -1.51 6.33 2.42
C THR A 26 -0.25 5.46 2.32
N ILE A 27 -0.33 4.29 1.67
CA ILE A 27 0.86 3.43 1.48
C ILE A 27 1.64 3.77 0.20
N THR A 28 1.11 4.62 -0.67
CA THR A 28 1.81 5.02 -1.90
C THR A 28 2.88 6.06 -1.60
N SER A 29 3.97 6.03 -2.36
CA SER A 29 5.08 6.98 -2.19
C SER A 29 4.74 8.37 -2.77
N ASN A 30 5.61 9.34 -2.53
CA ASN A 30 5.53 10.67 -3.15
C ASN A 30 6.21 10.76 -4.53
N ILE A 31 6.64 9.62 -5.09
CA ILE A 31 7.22 9.56 -6.42
C ILE A 31 6.14 9.87 -7.46
N HIS A 32 6.51 10.70 -8.42
CA HIS A 32 5.66 11.15 -9.52
C HIS A 32 6.49 11.30 -10.79
N ASP A 33 5.81 11.29 -11.93
CA ASP A 33 6.40 11.60 -13.23
C ASP A 33 6.96 13.04 -13.26
N SER A 34 8.11 13.23 -13.92
CA SER A 34 8.82 14.51 -13.93
C SER A 34 8.16 15.59 -14.78
N GLU A 35 7.36 15.21 -15.78
CA GLU A 35 6.73 16.15 -16.70
C GLU A 35 5.29 16.45 -16.28
N ALA A 36 4.47 15.39 -16.13
CA ALA A 36 3.05 15.51 -15.87
C ALA A 36 2.70 15.57 -14.37
N MET A 37 3.68 15.43 -13.46
CA MET A 37 3.50 15.39 -12.00
C MET A 37 2.50 14.31 -11.55
N CYS A 38 2.28 13.29 -12.37
CA CYS A 38 1.33 12.21 -12.09
C CYS A 38 1.96 11.24 -11.08
N PRO A 39 1.31 10.96 -9.93
CA PRO A 39 1.84 10.07 -8.90
C PRO A 39 1.87 8.59 -9.35
N GLU A 40 2.87 7.85 -8.85
CA GLU A 40 3.04 6.43 -9.11
C GLU A 40 2.10 5.57 -8.21
N TYR A 41 0.89 5.29 -8.70
CA TYR A 41 -0.09 4.46 -7.98
C TYR A 41 0.01 2.96 -8.28
N LYS A 42 0.63 2.57 -9.41
CA LYS A 42 0.60 1.19 -9.89
C LYS A 42 1.75 0.35 -9.32
N VAL A 43 2.87 0.99 -8.98
CA VAL A 43 4.06 0.32 -8.46
C VAL A 43 4.37 0.80 -7.04
N VAL A 44 4.10 -0.07 -6.05
CA VAL A 44 4.39 0.22 -4.64
C VAL A 44 4.93 -1.03 -3.96
N THR A 45 6.10 -0.92 -3.33
CA THR A 45 6.66 -2.01 -2.51
C THR A 45 5.94 -2.07 -1.17
N CYS A 46 5.31 -3.19 -0.86
CA CYS A 46 4.58 -3.37 0.40
C CYS A 46 4.94 -4.68 1.09
N ARG A 47 4.64 -4.76 2.41
CA ARG A 47 4.81 -5.98 3.20
C ARG A 47 3.44 -6.48 3.68
N ILE A 48 3.03 -7.63 3.18
CA ILE A 48 1.76 -8.25 3.57
C ILE A 48 1.96 -9.13 4.81
N ARG A 49 1.04 -9.04 5.77
CA ARG A 49 0.96 -9.93 6.94
C ARG A 49 -0.50 -10.16 7.33
N LYS A 50 -0.78 -11.29 7.99
CA LYS A 50 -2.10 -11.57 8.57
C LYS A 50 -2.42 -10.54 9.66
N ALA A 51 -3.53 -9.82 9.49
CA ALA A 51 -4.00 -8.85 10.48
C ALA A 51 -4.51 -9.57 11.74
N ARG A 52 -4.09 -9.13 12.92
CA ARG A 52 -4.69 -9.54 14.20
C ARG A 52 -5.83 -8.55 14.53
N LYS A 53 -7.04 -9.05 14.80
CA LYS A 53 -8.23 -8.24 15.14
C LYS A 53 -8.61 -7.19 14.06
N GLY A 54 -8.61 -7.59 12.78
CA GLY A 54 -8.91 -6.67 11.66
C GLY A 54 -10.29 -6.00 11.73
N GLN A 55 -11.28 -6.64 12.35
CA GLN A 55 -12.63 -6.10 12.57
C GLN A 55 -12.70 -5.01 13.66
N MET A 56 -11.66 -4.85 14.48
CA MET A 56 -11.64 -3.94 15.62
C MET A 56 -10.93 -2.62 15.32
N ARG A 57 -10.41 -2.44 14.09
CA ARG A 57 -9.78 -1.19 13.66
C ARG A 57 -10.87 -0.19 13.31
N ARG A 58 -10.86 0.99 13.95
CA ARG A 58 -11.76 2.08 13.59
C ARG A 58 -11.44 2.56 12.17
N THR A 59 -12.48 2.92 11.44
CA THR A 59 -12.39 3.62 10.15
C THR A 59 -11.48 4.85 10.31
N GLY A 60 -10.43 4.96 9.49
CA GLY A 60 -9.47 6.07 9.60
C GLY A 60 -8.25 5.83 10.49
N GLU A 61 -8.15 4.71 11.20
CA GLU A 61 -7.03 4.43 12.11
C GLU A 61 -5.87 3.72 11.39
N VAL A 62 -4.89 4.49 10.88
CA VAL A 62 -3.62 3.94 10.38
C VAL A 62 -2.65 3.74 11.54
N VAL A 63 -2.33 2.48 11.86
CA VAL A 63 -1.23 2.18 12.78
C VAL A 63 0.10 2.38 12.04
N VAL A 64 0.65 3.58 12.15
CA VAL A 64 1.98 3.89 11.63
C VAL A 64 3.02 3.23 12.54
N LYS A 65 3.49 2.05 12.15
CA LYS A 65 4.75 1.51 12.68
C LYS A 65 5.87 2.14 11.89
N ASP A 66 6.71 2.93 12.55
CA ASP A 66 7.81 3.70 11.96
C ASP A 66 8.56 2.89 10.87
N GLN A 67 8.32 3.20 9.59
CA GLN A 67 8.86 2.46 8.43
C GLN A 67 10.11 3.13 7.83
N ARG A 68 10.73 4.08 8.54
CA ARG A 68 11.86 4.93 8.08
C ARG A 68 13.08 4.18 7.52
N ARG A 69 13.17 2.86 7.61
CA ARG A 69 14.35 2.07 7.20
C ARG A 69 14.29 1.44 5.80
N ALA A 70 13.12 1.33 5.15
CA ALA A 70 13.04 0.57 3.89
C ALA A 70 13.28 1.42 2.62
N ILE A 71 12.94 2.71 2.66
CA ILE A 71 12.99 3.59 1.48
C ILE A 71 14.37 4.27 1.32
N ALA A 72 15.12 4.46 2.42
CA ALA A 72 16.38 5.18 2.44
C ALA A 72 17.62 4.38 1.95
N LEU A 73 17.44 3.14 1.48
CA LEU A 73 18.56 2.23 1.11
C LEU A 73 18.60 1.87 -0.38
N ARG A 74 17.82 2.53 -1.24
CA ARG A 74 17.74 2.13 -2.65
C ARG A 74 17.56 3.26 -3.68
N GLN A 75 17.92 4.49 -3.34
CA GLN A 75 18.16 5.52 -4.34
C GLN A 75 19.68 5.61 -4.54
N PRO A 76 20.22 5.42 -5.77
CA PRO A 76 21.55 5.92 -6.10
C PRO A 76 21.58 7.45 -6.07
#